data_AF-A0AAD5FSZ9-F1
#
_entry.id   AF-A0AAD5FSZ9-F1
#
_cell.length_a   1.000
_cell.length_b   1.000
_cell.length_c   1.000
_cell.angle_alpha   90.00
_cell.angle_beta   90.00
_cell.angle_gamma   90.00
#
_symmetry.space_group_name_H-M   'P 1'
#
loop_
_entity.id
_entity.type
_entity.pdbx_description
1 polymer ?
#
loop_
_entity_poly.entity_id
_entity_poly.type
_entity_poly.pdbx_seq_one_letter_code
_entity_poly.pdbx_strand_id
1 'polypeptide(L)'
;EKDKRPIANAGADVVTRAGEEVTLNGIESWDDRNITKYEWTLLSGNNSVVIKNTQFLDQRLLSNLYPGVYRFQLRVTDSAGQSDNASVTILVLTQEQSE
;
A
#
# COMPACT_ATOMS: atom_id res chain seq x y z
N GLU A 1 24.29 -15.07 12.41
CA GLU A 1 24.11 -13.64 12.75
C GLU A 1 22.77 -13.43 13.45
N LYS A 2 22.59 -12.31 14.15
CA LYS A 2 21.31 -11.94 14.76
C LYS A 2 20.38 -11.39 13.67
N ASP A 3 19.14 -11.86 13.71
CA ASP A 3 18.05 -11.42 12.83
C ASP A 3 17.82 -9.90 12.91
N LYS A 4 17.66 -9.23 11.77
CA LYS A 4 17.32 -7.80 11.74
C LYS A 4 15.80 -7.65 11.58
N ARG A 5 15.31 -6.41 11.76
CA ARG A 5 13.90 -6.10 11.47
C ARG A 5 13.73 -6.02 9.96
N PRO A 6 12.55 -6.37 9.43
CA PRO A 6 12.26 -6.15 8.02
C PRO A 6 12.26 -4.65 7.72
N ILE A 7 12.41 -4.32 6.45
CA ILE A 7 12.29 -2.96 5.91
C ILE A 7 11.03 -2.95 5.06
N ALA A 8 10.02 -2.17 5.49
CA ALA A 8 8.81 -1.99 4.72
C ALA A 8 9.03 -0.98 3.59
N ASN A 9 8.52 -1.27 2.40
CA ASN A 9 8.47 -0.33 1.28
C ASN A 9 7.07 -0.37 0.66
N ALA A 10 6.33 0.74 0.74
CA ALA A 10 4.95 0.85 0.27
C ALA A 10 4.85 1.27 -1.22
N GLY A 11 5.99 1.42 -1.91
CA GLY A 11 6.08 2.01 -3.24
C GLY A 11 6.04 3.53 -3.23
N ALA A 12 6.13 4.11 -4.42
CA ALA A 12 6.04 5.55 -4.63
C ALA A 12 4.59 6.05 -4.55
N ASP A 13 4.42 7.33 -4.21
CA ASP A 13 3.13 8.00 -4.27
C ASP A 13 2.53 7.94 -5.68
N VAL A 14 1.20 7.84 -5.75
CA VAL A 14 0.46 7.65 -7.00
C VAL A 14 -0.46 8.83 -7.24
N VAL A 15 -0.51 9.30 -8.47
CA VAL A 15 -1.54 10.23 -8.96
C VAL A 15 -2.38 9.50 -9.99
N THR A 16 -3.70 9.51 -9.83
CA THR A 16 -4.65 8.77 -10.69
C THR A 16 -5.92 9.60 -10.90
N ARG A 17 -6.78 9.17 -11.81
CA ARG A 17 -8.09 9.79 -12.04
C ARG A 17 -9.19 9.06 -11.27
N ALA A 18 -10.26 9.78 -10.93
CA ALA A 18 -11.44 9.16 -10.35
C ALA A 18 -11.99 8.04 -11.26
N GLY A 19 -12.28 6.88 -10.67
CA GLY A 19 -12.76 5.69 -11.38
C GLY A 19 -11.68 4.76 -11.92
N GLU A 20 -10.40 5.17 -11.95
CA GLU A 20 -9.29 4.26 -12.24
C GLU A 20 -9.01 3.34 -11.03
N GLU A 21 -8.50 2.14 -11.33
CA GLU A 21 -8.00 1.23 -10.30
C GLU A 21 -6.52 1.49 -10.03
N VAL A 22 -6.11 1.37 -8.77
CA VAL A 22 -4.72 1.53 -8.35
C VAL A 22 -4.26 0.28 -7.63
N THR A 23 -3.08 -0.22 -7.97
CA THR A 23 -2.47 -1.34 -7.23
C THR A 23 -1.46 -0.79 -6.23
N LEU A 24 -1.72 -1.00 -4.93
CA LEU A 24 -0.71 -0.85 -3.89
C LEU A 24 0.28 -2.02 -4.00
N ASN A 25 1.58 -1.72 -3.95
CA ASN A 25 2.61 -2.71 -4.22
C ASN A 25 3.75 -2.63 -3.19
N GLY A 26 3.90 -3.69 -2.39
CA GLY A 26 4.91 -3.82 -1.36
C GLY A 26 6.16 -4.60 -1.76
N ILE A 27 6.32 -4.94 -3.05
CA ILE A 27 7.30 -5.92 -3.56
C ILE A 27 8.77 -5.60 -3.22
N GLU A 28 9.09 -4.33 -3.03
CA GLU A 28 10.44 -3.89 -2.67
C GLU A 28 10.73 -3.95 -1.16
N SER A 29 9.77 -4.44 -0.36
CA SER A 29 10.03 -4.72 1.06
C SER A 29 11.03 -5.86 1.19
N TRP A 30 11.88 -5.78 2.21
CA TRP A 30 13.04 -6.67 2.32
C TRP A 30 13.32 -7.10 3.76
N ASP A 31 13.89 -8.28 3.92
CA ASP A 31 14.36 -8.83 5.19
C ASP A 31 15.57 -9.75 4.93
N ASP A 32 16.50 -9.89 5.89
CA ASP A 32 17.67 -10.76 5.73
C ASP A 32 17.34 -12.25 5.84
N ARG A 33 16.14 -12.58 6.36
CA ARG A 33 15.61 -13.94 6.39
C ARG A 33 14.42 -14.08 5.46
N ASN A 34 13.24 -13.73 5.94
CA ASN A 34 12.00 -13.93 5.20
C ASN A 34 10.85 -13.11 5.77
N ILE A 35 10.15 -12.40 4.88
CA ILE A 35 8.88 -11.75 5.18
C ILE A 35 7.75 -12.78 5.10
N THR A 36 6.89 -12.80 6.12
CA THR A 36 5.76 -13.74 6.20
C THR A 36 4.40 -13.07 6.06
N LYS A 37 4.30 -11.74 6.25
CA LYS A 37 3.03 -11.03 6.22
C LYS A 37 3.16 -9.62 5.66
N TYR A 38 2.17 -9.24 4.86
CA TYR A 38 1.94 -7.89 4.35
C TYR A 38 0.53 -7.46 4.70
N GLU A 39 0.39 -6.35 5.42
CA GLU A 39 -0.89 -5.81 5.87
C GLU A 39 -1.05 -4.37 5.41
N TRP A 40 -2.04 -4.13 4.57
CA TRP A 40 -2.38 -2.79 4.08
C TRP A 40 -3.55 -2.22 4.86
N THR A 41 -3.40 -1.00 5.36
CA THR A 41 -4.43 -0.28 6.14
C THR A 41 -4.67 1.10 5.56
N LEU A 42 -5.93 1.49 5.37
CA LEU A 42 -6.29 2.88 5.09
C LEU A 42 -6.14 3.70 6.37
N LEU A 43 -5.23 4.68 6.37
CA LEU A 43 -5.04 5.60 7.50
C LEU A 43 -5.97 6.82 7.41
N SER A 44 -6.16 7.35 6.20
CA SER A 44 -7.00 8.51 5.95
C SER A 44 -7.47 8.52 4.49
N GLY A 45 -8.65 9.10 4.24
CA GLY A 45 -9.27 9.20 2.93
C GLY A 45 -10.74 8.81 3.00
N ASN A 46 -11.39 8.66 1.85
CA ASN A 46 -12.78 8.21 1.80
C ASN A 46 -12.86 6.70 2.11
N ASN A 47 -13.57 6.32 3.17
CA ASN A 47 -13.71 4.93 3.61
C ASN A 47 -14.55 4.05 2.66
N SER A 48 -15.16 4.62 1.62
CA SER A 48 -15.86 3.86 0.58
C SER A 48 -14.93 3.17 -0.41
N VAL A 49 -13.61 3.40 -0.34
CA VAL A 49 -12.62 2.71 -1.17
C VAL A 49 -12.73 1.20 -0.98
N VAL A 50 -12.72 0.46 -2.08
CA VAL A 50 -12.74 -1.00 -2.08
C VAL A 50 -11.30 -1.49 -2.15
N ILE A 51 -10.89 -2.32 -1.19
CA ILE A 51 -9.55 -2.92 -1.12
C ILE A 51 -9.70 -4.43 -1.36
N LYS A 52 -9.15 -4.94 -2.46
CA LYS A 52 -9.18 -6.37 -2.81
C LYS A 52 -7.79 -6.98 -2.73
N ASN A 53 -7.74 -8.24 -2.28
CA ASN A 53 -6.53 -9.05 -2.40
C ASN A 53 -6.24 -9.36 -3.88
N THR A 54 -4.97 -9.42 -4.23
CA THR A 54 -4.52 -9.95 -5.52
C THR A 54 -3.98 -11.38 -5.33
N GLN A 55 -3.43 -11.98 -6.39
CA GLN A 55 -2.69 -13.25 -6.28
C GLN A 55 -1.36 -13.12 -5.51
N PHE A 56 -0.85 -11.90 -5.34
CA PHE A 56 0.39 -11.59 -4.62
C PHE A 56 0.09 -11.06 -3.22
N LEU A 57 0.83 -11.55 -2.21
CA LEU A 57 0.57 -11.25 -0.80
C LEU A 57 0.82 -9.78 -0.44
N ASP A 58 1.80 -9.17 -1.09
CA ASP A 58 2.30 -7.80 -0.96
C ASP A 58 1.46 -6.76 -1.70
N GLN A 59 0.49 -7.19 -2.52
CA GLN A 59 -0.30 -6.29 -3.35
C GLN A 59 -1.77 -6.21 -2.95
N ARG A 60 -2.36 -5.03 -3.12
CA ARG A 60 -3.81 -4.81 -3.01
C ARG A 60 -4.31 -3.99 -4.18
N LEU A 61 -5.44 -4.40 -4.75
CA LEU A 61 -6.13 -3.63 -5.80
C LEU A 61 -7.16 -2.70 -5.14
N LEU A 62 -7.01 -1.40 -5.39
CA LEU A 62 -7.92 -0.35 -4.97
C LEU A 62 -8.88 -0.01 -6.10
N SER A 63 -10.16 0.11 -5.77
CA SER A 63 -11.20 0.64 -6.67
C SER A 63 -12.21 1.48 -5.90
N ASN A 64 -13.18 2.08 -6.61
CA ASN A 64 -14.13 3.04 -6.04
C ASN A 64 -13.44 4.24 -5.39
N LEU A 65 -12.39 4.75 -6.05
CA LEU A 65 -11.62 5.93 -5.66
C LEU A 65 -12.34 7.21 -6.12
N TYR A 66 -12.67 8.06 -5.16
CA TYR A 66 -13.25 9.39 -5.38
C TYR A 66 -12.15 10.46 -5.33
N PRO A 67 -12.34 11.63 -5.97
CA PRO A 67 -11.37 12.72 -5.89
C PRO A 67 -11.01 13.07 -4.44
N GLY A 68 -9.71 13.22 -4.18
CA GLY A 68 -9.16 13.46 -2.85
C GLY A 68 -7.83 12.76 -2.60
N VAL A 69 -7.37 12.83 -1.35
CA VAL A 69 -6.10 12.24 -0.92
C VAL A 69 -6.37 11.05 -0.03
N TYR A 70 -5.77 9.92 -0.38
CA TYR A 70 -5.76 8.70 0.43
C TYR A 70 -4.35 8.44 0.95
N ARG A 71 -4.25 7.98 2.19
CA ARG A 71 -2.99 7.52 2.76
C ARG A 71 -3.15 6.09 3.23
N PHE A 72 -2.33 5.21 2.67
CA PHE A 72 -2.28 3.80 3.05
C PHE A 72 -0.97 3.52 3.77
N GLN A 73 -1.03 2.62 4.76
CA GLN A 73 0.13 2.06 5.43
C GLN A 73 0.30 0.60 5.04
N LEU A 74 1.52 0.23 4.68
CA LEU A 74 1.97 -1.15 4.62
C LEU A 74 2.69 -1.48 5.93
N ARG A 75 2.24 -2.53 6.61
CA ARG A 75 2.98 -3.20 7.68
C ARG A 75 3.54 -4.52 7.16
N VAL A 76 4.85 -4.70 7.31
CA VAL A 76 5.58 -5.91 6.94
C VAL A 76 5.98 -6.65 8.20
N THR A 77 5.80 -7.97 8.26
CA THR A 77 6.24 -8.82 9.39
C THR A 77 7.11 -9.96 8.90
N ASP A 78 8.27 -10.16 9.55
CA ASP A 78 9.22 -11.23 9.24
C ASP A 78 8.81 -12.58 9.87
N SER A 79 9.64 -13.60 9.68
CA SER A 79 9.46 -14.95 10.24
C SER A 79 9.72 -15.06 11.75
N ALA A 80 10.38 -14.09 12.36
CA ALA A 80 10.62 -13.99 13.80
C ALA A 80 9.56 -13.12 14.51
N GLY A 81 8.58 -12.58 13.78
CA GLY A 81 7.52 -11.73 14.29
C GLY A 81 7.90 -10.26 14.46
N GLN A 82 9.08 -9.84 14.00
CA GLN A 82 9.44 -8.42 13.97
C GLN A 82 8.73 -7.73 12.80
N SER A 83 8.52 -6.43 12.90
CA SER A 83 7.75 -5.70 11.88
C SER A 83 8.27 -4.29 11.65
N ASP A 84 7.93 -3.74 10.50
CA ASP A 84 8.18 -2.36 10.11
C ASP A 84 7.01 -1.80 9.28
N ASN A 85 6.91 -0.47 9.19
CA ASN A 85 5.80 0.21 8.52
C ASN A 85 6.31 1.21 7.47
N ALA A 86 5.66 1.23 6.31
CA ALA A 86 5.81 2.25 5.29
C ALA A 86 4.45 2.84 4.93
N SER A 87 4.42 4.00 4.28
CA SER A 87 3.18 4.61 3.82
C SER A 87 3.31 5.13 2.40
N VAL A 88 2.18 5.16 1.70
CA VAL A 88 2.03 5.68 0.35
C VAL A 88 0.80 6.57 0.28
N THR A 89 0.90 7.65 -0.48
CA THR A 89 -0.18 8.60 -0.74
C THR A 89 -0.71 8.41 -2.16
N ILE A 90 -2.02 8.33 -2.28
CA ILE A 90 -2.74 8.27 -3.56
C ILE A 90 -3.54 9.56 -3.70
N LEU A 91 -3.18 10.39 -4.68
CA LEU A 91 -3.93 11.57 -5.08
C LEU A 91 -4.86 11.20 -6.24
N VAL A 92 -6.16 11.33 -6.02
CA VAL A 92 -7.18 11.09 -7.03
C VAL A 92 -7.67 12.44 -7.54
N LEU A 93 -7.41 12.74 -8.81
CA LEU A 93 -7.80 13.99 -9.45
C LEU A 93 -9.28 13.95 -9.87
N THR A 94 -9.92 15.11 -9.85
CA THR A 94 -11.21 15.29 -10.54
C THR A 94 -11.01 15.21 -12.06
N GLN A 95 -12.09 15.00 -12.81
CA GLN A 95 -12.03 15.02 -14.28
C GLN A 95 -11.53 16.38 -14.80
N GLU A 96 -11.98 17.49 -14.20
CA GLU A 96 -11.57 18.86 -14.54
C GLU A 96 -10.10 19.18 -14.24
N GLN A 97 -9.47 18.50 -13.28
CA GLN A 97 -8.06 18.69 -12.92
C GLN A 97 -7.11 17.85 -13.80
N SER A 98 -7.65 17.08 -14.73
CA SER A 98 -6.90 16.11 -15.53
C SER A 98 -6.77 16.47 -17.01
N GLU A 99 -7.32 17.62 -17.39
CA GLU A 99 -7.17 18.35 -18.67
C GLU A 99 -6.12 19.45 -18.53
#